data_AF-A0A7X4ATL1-F1
#
_entry.id   AF-A0A7X4ATL1-F1
#
_cell.length_a   1.000
_cell.length_b   1.000
_cell.length_c   1.000
_cell.angle_alpha   90.00
_cell.angle_beta   90.00
_cell.angle_gamma   90.00
#
_symmetry.space_group_name_H-M   'P 1'
#
loop_
_entity.id
_entity.type
_entity.pdbx_description
1 polymer ?
#
loop_
_entity_poly.entity_id
_entity_poly.type
_entity_poly.pdbx_seq_one_letter_code
_entity_poly.pdbx_strand_id
1 'polypeptide(L)'
;MTQDYSQSAGPTSELTHRQYRAIECLASSPTVAYAAKRAGVGRATLYRWLKDPVFKAACEQRREETLSFTKQRTKELLAKTFENLEDLLRSPDPSVRMQVGKIVMEYQARLMPTKTVEAASKPYMIESAISPPWSNQP
;
A
#
# COMPACT_ATOMS: atom_id res chain seq x y z
N MET A 1 18.88 45.83 -4.56
CA MET A 1 18.86 44.82 -3.48
C MET A 1 18.56 43.47 -4.08
N THR A 2 19.56 42.89 -4.75
CA THR A 2 19.53 41.53 -5.31
C THR A 2 20.49 40.71 -4.47
N GLN A 3 19.95 39.93 -3.56
CA GLN A 3 20.71 39.22 -2.54
C GLN A 3 21.52 38.09 -3.19
N ASP A 4 22.82 38.14 -2.91
CA ASP A 4 23.86 37.20 -3.30
C ASP A 4 23.43 35.73 -3.16
N TYR A 5 23.39 35.04 -4.30
CA TYR A 5 23.26 33.58 -4.37
C TYR A 5 24.64 32.95 -4.61
N SER A 6 25.62 33.33 -3.80
CA SER A 6 27.03 32.94 -3.95
C SER A 6 27.58 32.30 -2.68
N GLN A 7 26.99 31.18 -2.26
CA GLN A 7 27.67 30.24 -1.36
C GLN A 7 27.64 28.82 -1.92
N SER A 8 28.68 28.56 -2.71
CA SER A 8 29.56 27.38 -2.72
C SER A 8 28.94 26.01 -2.39
N ALA A 9 28.74 25.22 -3.44
CA ALA A 9 28.76 23.76 -3.34
C ALA A 9 30.21 23.30 -3.09
N GLY A 10 30.57 23.07 -1.82
CA GLY A 10 31.73 22.25 -1.45
C GLY A 10 31.32 20.78 -1.30
N PRO A 11 32.27 19.83 -1.40
CA PRO A 11 31.97 18.41 -1.23
C PRO A 11 31.97 18.09 0.26
N THR A 12 30.80 17.93 0.86
CA THR A 12 30.68 17.39 2.22
C THR A 12 29.54 16.40 2.28
N SER A 13 29.80 15.26 2.90
CA SER A 13 28.92 14.11 3.14
C SER A 13 27.63 14.43 3.92
N GLU A 14 27.33 15.69 4.17
CA GLU A 14 26.24 16.15 5.03
C GLU A 14 25.29 17.08 4.28
N LEU A 15 24.00 16.85 4.48
CA LEU A 15 22.94 17.60 3.82
C LEU A 15 22.79 18.99 4.42
N THR A 16 22.65 20.00 3.57
CA THR A 16 22.37 21.36 4.03
C THR A 16 20.95 21.50 4.59
N HIS A 17 20.70 22.50 5.43
CA HIS A 17 19.35 22.79 5.95
C HIS A 17 18.31 22.99 4.83
N ARG A 18 18.71 23.60 3.70
CA ARG A 18 17.86 23.76 2.52
C ARG A 18 17.50 22.43 1.87
N GLN A 19 18.44 21.49 1.85
CA GLN A 19 18.21 20.14 1.35
C GLN A 19 17.28 19.36 2.27
N TYR A 20 17.46 19.42 3.60
CA TYR A 20 16.52 18.81 4.56
C TYR A 20 15.08 19.33 4.40
N ARG A 21 14.91 20.65 4.28
CA ARG A 21 13.59 21.24 4.00
C ARG A 21 13.00 20.70 2.69
N ALA A 22 13.81 20.59 1.64
CA ALA A 22 13.39 20.05 0.36
C ALA A 22 13.00 18.56 0.45
N ILE A 23 13.69 17.76 1.26
CA ILE A 23 13.37 16.37 1.56
C ILE A 23 11.99 16.25 2.23
N GLU A 24 11.70 17.04 3.26
CA GLU A 24 10.37 17.08 3.91
C GLU A 24 9.25 17.44 2.92
N CYS A 25 9.52 18.41 2.04
CA CYS A 25 8.58 18.81 1.01
C CYS A 25 8.38 17.70 -0.03
N LEU A 26 9.44 16.99 -0.43
CA LEU A 26 9.39 15.88 -1.39
C LEU A 26 8.68 14.65 -0.84
N ALA A 27 8.76 14.39 0.47
CA ALA A 27 8.08 13.28 1.12
C ALA A 27 6.55 13.48 1.16
N SER A 28 6.10 14.74 1.22
CA SER A 28 4.68 15.12 1.36
C SER A 28 4.02 15.68 0.11
N SER A 29 4.70 15.67 -1.05
CA SER A 29 4.21 16.29 -2.29
C SER A 29 3.97 15.27 -3.40
N PRO A 30 2.92 15.44 -4.23
CA PRO A 30 2.64 14.54 -5.34
C PRO A 30 3.63 14.71 -6.51
N THR A 31 4.29 15.86 -6.63
CA THR A 31 5.23 16.14 -7.73
C THR A 31 6.45 16.92 -7.26
N VAL A 32 7.58 16.76 -7.99
CA VAL A 32 8.83 17.50 -7.76
C VAL A 32 8.62 19.01 -7.93
N ALA A 33 7.78 19.43 -8.88
CA ALA A 33 7.50 20.85 -9.11
C ALA A 33 6.77 21.49 -7.91
N TYR A 34 5.81 20.78 -7.32
CA TYR A 34 5.10 21.25 -6.13
C TYR A 34 6.03 21.28 -4.90
N ALA A 35 6.86 20.24 -4.73
CA ALA A 35 7.86 20.18 -3.67
C ALA A 35 8.86 21.33 -3.77
N ALA A 36 9.36 21.65 -4.98
CA ALA A 36 10.29 22.75 -5.21
C ALA A 36 9.69 24.10 -4.81
N LYS A 37 8.44 24.36 -5.21
CA LYS A 37 7.70 25.57 -4.83
C LYS A 37 7.55 25.68 -3.31
N ARG A 38 7.11 24.61 -2.64
CA ARG A 38 6.95 24.59 -1.17
C ARG A 38 8.27 24.75 -0.43
N ALA A 39 9.33 24.13 -0.95
CA ALA A 39 10.66 24.22 -0.36
C ALA A 39 11.33 25.58 -0.61
N GLY A 40 10.81 26.41 -1.52
CA GLY A 40 11.41 27.68 -1.89
C GLY A 40 12.72 27.52 -2.67
N VAL A 41 12.81 26.47 -3.50
CA VAL A 41 13.99 26.17 -4.33
C VAL A 41 13.60 26.06 -5.81
N GLY A 42 14.55 26.34 -6.70
CA GLY A 42 14.33 26.17 -8.13
C GLY A 42 14.15 24.68 -8.50
N ARG A 43 13.30 24.39 -9.49
CA ARG A 43 13.09 23.00 -9.97
C ARG A 43 14.39 22.37 -10.46
N ALA A 44 15.20 23.12 -11.22
CA ALA A 44 16.50 22.65 -11.71
C ALA A 44 17.46 22.29 -10.56
N THR A 45 17.46 23.08 -9.48
CA THR A 45 18.23 22.79 -8.26
C THR A 45 17.77 21.49 -7.61
N LEU A 46 16.46 21.29 -7.48
CA LEU A 46 15.92 20.07 -6.88
C LEU A 46 16.20 18.83 -7.73
N TYR A 47 16.08 18.92 -9.05
CA TYR A 47 16.47 17.84 -9.97
C TYR A 47 17.97 17.53 -9.91
N ARG A 48 18.83 18.55 -9.73
CA ARG A 48 20.26 18.34 -9.53
C ARG A 48 20.53 17.58 -8.23
N TRP A 49 19.89 17.98 -7.12
CA TRP A 49 20.01 17.26 -5.85
C TRP A 49 19.47 15.84 -5.90
N LEU A 50 18.40 15.57 -6.65
CA LEU A 50 17.89 14.19 -6.82
C LEU A 50 18.87 13.25 -7.54
N LYS A 51 19.90 13.79 -8.21
CA LYS A 51 21.00 12.99 -8.79
C LYS A 51 22.12 12.71 -7.79
N ASP A 52 22.16 13.43 -6.67
CA ASP A 52 23.10 13.18 -5.59
C ASP A 52 22.63 11.96 -4.78
N PRO A 53 23.47 10.92 -4.64
CA PRO A 53 23.09 9.70 -3.95
C PRO A 53 22.75 9.91 -2.47
N VAL A 54 23.42 10.84 -1.78
CA VAL A 54 23.17 11.14 -0.36
C VAL A 54 21.80 11.79 -0.19
N PHE A 55 21.49 12.76 -1.04
CA PHE A 55 20.17 13.42 -1.02
C PHE A 55 19.05 12.47 -1.40
N LYS A 56 19.28 11.61 -2.40
CA LYS A 56 18.30 10.62 -2.85
C LYS A 56 18.01 9.59 -1.75
N ALA A 57 19.05 9.05 -1.11
CA ALA A 57 18.89 8.09 -0.01
C ALA A 57 18.10 8.71 1.16
N ALA A 58 18.40 9.96 1.54
CA ALA A 58 17.65 10.65 2.58
C ALA A 58 16.18 10.91 2.20
N CYS A 59 15.88 11.19 0.92
CA CYS A 59 14.50 11.28 0.44
C CYS A 59 13.75 9.96 0.57
N GLU A 60 14.39 8.85 0.18
CA GLU A 60 13.81 7.52 0.24
C GLU A 60 13.55 7.10 1.69
N GLN A 61 14.54 7.28 2.57
CA GLN A 61 14.39 7.05 4.00
C GLN A 61 13.22 7.87 4.58
N ARG A 62 13.13 9.16 4.26
CA ARG A 62 12.05 10.01 4.79
C ARG A 62 10.66 9.57 4.32
N ARG A 63 10.54 9.09 3.09
CA ARG A 63 9.30 8.52 2.56
C ARG A 63 8.95 7.22 3.28
N GLU A 64 9.93 6.38 3.54
CA GLU A 64 9.75 5.13 4.28
C GLU A 64 9.30 5.40 5.72
N GLU A 65 9.91 6.36 6.41
CA GLU A 65 9.49 6.81 7.75
C GLU A 65 8.05 7.32 7.75
N THR A 66 7.68 8.12 6.75
CA THR A 66 6.31 8.64 6.63
C THR A 66 5.31 7.51 6.41
N LEU A 67 5.67 6.54 5.56
CA LEU A 67 4.84 5.38 5.27
C LEU A 67 4.74 4.44 6.48
N SER A 68 5.84 4.19 7.19
CA SER A 68 5.86 3.33 8.37
C SER A 68 5.02 3.93 9.50
N PHE A 69 5.14 5.24 9.74
CA PHE A 69 4.30 5.97 10.67
C PHE A 69 2.81 5.86 10.29
N THR A 70 2.48 6.08 9.01
CA THR A 70 1.10 5.99 8.54
C THR A 70 0.54 4.56 8.69
N LYS A 71 1.33 3.53 8.33
CA LYS A 71 0.96 2.12 8.52
C LYS A 71 0.69 1.82 9.98
N GLN A 72 1.56 2.25 10.87
CA GLN A 72 1.40 2.06 12.31
C GLN A 72 0.11 2.73 12.81
N ARG A 73 -0.12 3.98 12.40
CA ARG A 73 -1.33 4.71 12.78
C ARG A 73 -2.61 4.04 12.28
N THR A 74 -2.59 3.51 11.06
CA THR A 74 -3.72 2.76 10.49
C THR A 74 -3.99 1.47 11.28
N LYS A 75 -2.95 0.73 11.67
CA LYS A 75 -3.11 -0.48 12.49
C LYS A 75 -3.75 -0.17 13.83
N GLU A 76 -3.30 0.89 14.51
CA GLU A 76 -3.88 1.34 15.78
C GLU A 76 -5.35 1.73 15.64
N LEU A 77 -5.70 2.47 14.58
CA LEU A 77 -7.09 2.87 14.33
C LEU A 77 -7.98 1.65 14.04
N LEU A 78 -7.45 0.68 13.28
CA LEU A 78 -8.16 -0.55 12.97
C LEU A 78 -8.41 -1.38 14.24
N ALA A 79 -7.41 -1.54 15.11
CA ALA A 79 -7.56 -2.23 16.40
C ALA A 79 -8.67 -1.59 17.25
N LYS A 80 -8.64 -0.26 17.42
CA LYS A 80 -9.69 0.49 18.13
C LYS A 80 -11.06 0.34 17.49
N THR A 81 -11.12 0.25 16.17
CA THR A 81 -12.38 0.01 15.47
C THR A 81 -12.94 -1.36 15.83
N PHE A 82 -12.10 -2.40 15.87
CA PHE A 82 -12.53 -3.73 16.29
C PHE A 82 -13.00 -3.77 17.75
N GLU A 83 -12.29 -3.14 18.68
CA GLU A 83 -12.73 -2.98 20.08
C GLU A 83 -14.14 -2.37 20.16
N ASN A 84 -14.37 -1.26 19.43
CA ASN A 84 -15.69 -0.63 19.37
C ASN A 84 -16.77 -1.54 18.76
N LEU A 85 -16.44 -2.31 17.72
CA LEU A 85 -17.39 -3.27 17.12
C LEU A 85 -17.72 -4.39 18.10
N GLU A 86 -16.74 -4.90 18.86
CA GLU A 86 -16.97 -5.90 19.91
C GLU A 86 -17.93 -5.39 20.99
N ASP A 87 -17.81 -4.12 21.39
CA ASP A 87 -18.74 -3.50 22.33
C ASP A 87 -20.14 -3.33 21.74
N LEU A 88 -20.24 -2.91 20.47
CA LEU A 88 -21.53 -2.78 19.79
C LEU A 88 -22.22 -4.13 19.56
N LEU A 89 -21.48 -5.24 19.48
CA LEU A 89 -22.06 -6.59 19.49
C LEU A 89 -22.74 -6.94 20.82
N ARG A 90 -22.46 -6.20 21.90
CA ARG A 90 -23.14 -6.32 23.20
C ARG A 90 -24.25 -5.28 23.40
N SER A 91 -24.51 -4.42 22.40
CA SER A 91 -25.57 -3.41 22.44
C SER A 91 -26.92 -4.03 22.81
N PRO A 92 -27.76 -3.36 23.63
CA PRO A 92 -29.11 -3.85 23.92
C PRO A 92 -30.01 -3.88 22.68
N ASP A 93 -29.74 -3.04 21.68
CA ASP A 93 -30.50 -2.96 20.43
C ASP A 93 -30.13 -4.13 19.47
N PRO A 94 -31.08 -5.05 19.18
CA PRO A 94 -30.84 -6.15 18.24
C PRO A 94 -30.47 -5.71 16.83
N SER A 95 -30.97 -4.55 16.38
CA SER A 95 -30.70 -4.02 15.04
C SER A 95 -29.23 -3.59 14.92
N VAL A 96 -28.70 -2.93 15.95
CA VAL A 96 -27.28 -2.54 16.03
C VAL A 96 -26.39 -3.78 16.02
N ARG A 97 -26.70 -4.80 16.83
CA ARG A 97 -25.94 -6.05 16.85
C ARG A 97 -25.92 -6.73 15.48
N MET A 98 -27.09 -6.82 14.82
CA MET A 98 -27.21 -7.41 13.49
C MET A 98 -26.38 -6.66 12.44
N GLN A 99 -26.44 -5.32 12.44
CA GLN A 99 -25.65 -4.49 11.52
C GLN A 99 -24.15 -4.69 11.71
N VAL A 100 -23.67 -4.72 12.96
CA VAL A 100 -22.26 -4.96 13.27
C VAL A 100 -21.82 -6.35 12.83
N GLY A 101 -22.62 -7.38 13.13
CA GLY A 101 -22.36 -8.75 12.68
C GLY A 101 -22.21 -8.84 11.16
N LYS A 102 -23.09 -8.16 10.41
CA LYS A 102 -22.99 -8.07 8.94
C LYS A 102 -21.68 -7.41 8.49
N ILE A 103 -21.31 -6.27 9.08
CA ILE A 103 -20.05 -5.56 8.74
C ILE A 103 -18.83 -6.46 8.95
N VAL A 104 -18.77 -7.16 10.09
CA VAL A 104 -17.66 -8.07 10.42
C VAL A 104 -17.60 -9.23 9.44
N MET A 105 -18.73 -9.84 9.11
CA MET A 105 -18.79 -10.95 8.14
C MET A 105 -18.39 -10.52 6.73
N GLU A 106 -18.86 -9.36 6.25
CA GLU A 106 -18.49 -8.81 4.94
C GLU A 106 -16.98 -8.49 4.87
N TYR A 107 -16.41 -7.93 5.94
CA TYR A 107 -14.98 -7.70 6.03
C TYR A 107 -14.18 -9.02 5.96
N GLN A 108 -14.60 -10.04 6.70
CA GLN A 108 -13.98 -11.37 6.68
C GLN A 108 -14.03 -12.02 5.28
N ALA A 109 -15.17 -11.94 4.58
CA ALA A 109 -15.33 -12.48 3.24
C ALA A 109 -14.42 -11.79 2.21
N ARG A 110 -14.12 -10.50 2.38
CA ARG A 110 -13.16 -9.77 1.53
C ARG A 110 -11.71 -10.19 1.79
N LEU A 111 -11.37 -10.55 3.03
CA LEU A 111 -10.03 -11.04 3.39
C LEU A 111 -9.78 -12.47 2.94
N MET A 112 -10.83 -13.30 2.92
CA MET A 112 -10.79 -14.68 2.44
C MET A 112 -11.67 -14.81 1.21
N PRO A 113 -11.20 -14.45 0.00
CA PRO A 113 -11.92 -14.84 -1.20
C PRO A 113 -11.97 -16.36 -1.19
N THR A 114 -13.17 -16.91 -0.93
CA THR A 114 -13.44 -18.33 -1.03
C THR A 114 -12.92 -18.80 -2.37
N LYS A 115 -11.87 -19.62 -2.38
CA LYS A 115 -11.50 -20.33 -3.59
C LYS A 115 -12.73 -21.17 -3.93
N THR A 116 -13.40 -20.85 -5.04
CA THR A 116 -14.42 -21.71 -5.60
C THR A 116 -13.78 -23.08 -5.77
N VAL A 117 -14.25 -24.08 -5.03
CA VAL A 117 -13.85 -25.48 -5.27
C VAL A 117 -14.57 -25.90 -6.55
N GLU A 118 -14.09 -25.43 -7.68
CA GLU A 118 -14.51 -25.87 -9.00
C GLU A 118 -13.47 -26.89 -9.48
N ALA A 119 -13.56 -28.12 -8.98
CA ALA A 119 -12.81 -29.23 -9.54
C ALA A 119 -13.51 -30.56 -9.24
N ALA A 120 -13.83 -31.26 -10.34
CA ALA A 120 -14.28 -32.63 -10.45
C ALA A 120 -15.76 -32.94 -10.11
N SER A 121 -16.66 -32.40 -10.92
CA SER A 121 -17.74 -33.24 -11.45
C SER A 121 -17.48 -33.44 -12.94
N LYS A 122 -16.73 -34.50 -13.28
CA LYS A 122 -16.74 -35.02 -14.66
C LYS A 122 -17.99 -35.89 -14.78
N PRO A 123 -18.97 -35.53 -15.62
CA PRO A 123 -20.12 -36.41 -15.85
C PRO A 123 -19.60 -37.70 -16.48
N TYR A 124 -19.94 -38.83 -15.87
CA TYR A 124 -19.70 -40.16 -16.42
C TYR A 124 -20.35 -40.19 -17.81
N MET A 125 -19.54 -40.24 -18.88
CA MET A 125 -20.05 -40.54 -20.21
C MET A 125 -20.52 -41.98 -20.22
N ILE A 126 -21.83 -42.19 -20.11
CA ILE A 126 -22.49 -43.44 -20.44
C ILE A 126 -23.11 -43.26 -21.84
N GLU A 127 -22.34 -43.55 -22.87
CA GLU A 127 -22.81 -43.91 -24.21
C GLU A 127 -21.81 -44.97 -24.70
N SER A 128 -22.16 -46.26 -24.61
CA SER A 128 -22.92 -47.04 -25.60
C SER A 128 -22.11 -47.35 -26.87
N ALA A 129 -21.92 -48.67 -27.10
CA ALA A 129 -21.33 -49.34 -28.28
C ALA A 129 -19.81 -49.15 -28.43
N ILE A 130 -18.96 -50.18 -28.42
CA ILE A 130 -18.88 -51.26 -29.41
C ILE A 130 -18.08 -52.44 -28.79
N SER A 131 -18.63 -53.66 -28.82
CA SER A 131 -17.85 -54.91 -28.86
C SER A 131 -17.74 -55.36 -30.33
N PRO A 132 -16.92 -56.36 -30.71
CA PRO A 132 -15.53 -56.77 -30.40
C PRO A 132 -14.69 -56.80 -31.74
N PRO A 133 -13.45 -57.34 -31.86
CA PRO A 133 -13.28 -58.74 -32.28
C PRO A 133 -11.88 -59.34 -31.97
N TRP A 134 -11.70 -59.99 -30.82
CA TRP A 134 -10.63 -61.01 -30.69
C TRP A 134 -11.11 -62.20 -29.85
N SER A 135 -12.36 -62.60 -30.07
CA SER A 135 -12.73 -64.00 -29.88
C SER A 135 -11.97 -64.85 -30.92
N ASN A 136 -10.74 -65.23 -30.57
CA ASN A 136 -10.12 -66.48 -31.01
C ASN A 136 -8.80 -66.70 -30.26
N GLN A 137 -8.89 -67.45 -29.15
CA GLN A 137 -7.88 -68.44 -28.82
C GLN A 137 -8.16 -69.70 -29.65
N PRO A 138 -7.11 -70.47 -29.95
CA PRO A 138 -7.10 -71.87 -29.56
C PRO A 138 -6.39 -72.03 -28.20
#